data_AF-F7QF21-F1
#
_entry.id   AF-F7QF21-F1
#
_cell.length_a   1.000
_cell.length_b   1.000
_cell.length_c   1.000
_cell.angle_alpha   90.00
_cell.angle_beta   90.00
_cell.angle_gamma   90.00
#
_symmetry.space_group_name_H-M   'P 1'
#
loop_
_entity.id
_entity.type
_entity.pdbx_description
1 polymer ?
#
loop_
_entity_poly.entity_id
_entity_poly.type
_entity_poly.pdbx_seq_one_letter_code
_entity_poly.pdbx_strand_id
1 'polypeptide(L)'
;MRRLIECRLVTDRFRESELDVHEISVKADVEWREPFLIHTASEIFNNYDMRARHLERRTPKVISDKMLHARVIAVLSGSAYLPDGLLVASDTQSKRSLFHFTPTEIAAVLDSFLTDYVQFMQDGFVDVDTHGTVKVFAIRS
;
A
#
# COMPACT_ATOMS: atom_id res chain seq x y z
N MET A 1 3.56 -3.60 -8.70
CA MET A 1 2.12 -3.59 -8.37
C MET A 1 1.57 -4.95 -7.97
N ARG A 2 1.68 -6.01 -8.78
CA ARG A 2 1.15 -7.34 -8.41
C ARG A 2 1.63 -7.88 -7.04
N ARG A 3 2.90 -7.69 -6.69
CA ARG A 3 3.45 -8.12 -5.38
C ARG A 3 2.80 -7.42 -4.19
N LEU A 4 2.56 -6.11 -4.33
CA LEU A 4 1.81 -5.32 -3.35
C LEU A 4 0.38 -5.85 -3.25
N ILE A 5 -0.28 -6.14 -4.37
CA ILE A 5 -1.69 -6.56 -4.35
C ILE A 5 -1.87 -7.98 -3.77
N GLU A 6 -0.99 -8.91 -4.09
CA GLU A 6 -1.18 -10.32 -3.75
C GLU A 6 -0.46 -10.76 -2.48
N CYS A 7 0.58 -10.04 -2.02
CA CYS A 7 1.46 -10.43 -0.89
C CYS A 7 2.04 -11.86 -0.95
N ARG A 8 1.82 -12.59 -2.04
CA ARG A 8 2.28 -13.98 -2.28
C ARG A 8 3.71 -14.06 -2.81
N LEU A 9 4.29 -12.91 -3.14
CA LEU A 9 5.58 -12.78 -3.81
C LEU A 9 6.57 -11.95 -2.98
N VAL A 10 6.29 -11.78 -1.69
CA VAL A 10 7.21 -11.12 -0.76
C VAL A 10 7.91 -12.15 0.14
N THR A 11 9.12 -11.84 0.56
CA THR A 11 9.87 -12.66 1.54
C THR A 11 9.17 -12.67 2.89
N ASP A 12 9.33 -13.75 3.67
CA ASP A 12 8.79 -13.83 5.03
C ASP A 12 9.29 -12.67 5.91
N ARG A 13 10.56 -12.29 5.73
CA ARG A 13 11.17 -11.14 6.43
C ARG A 13 10.46 -9.83 6.10
N PHE A 14 10.19 -9.57 4.82
CA PHE A 14 9.49 -8.35 4.43
C PHE A 14 8.04 -8.37 4.88
N ARG A 15 7.35 -9.51 4.76
CA ARG A 15 5.96 -9.68 5.22
C ARG A 15 5.78 -9.28 6.69
N GLU A 16 6.76 -9.56 7.53
CA GLU A 16 6.74 -9.28 8.97
C GLU A 16 7.34 -7.91 9.33
N SER A 17 7.96 -7.22 8.37
CA SER A 17 8.46 -5.87 8.58
C SER A 17 7.32 -4.86 8.75
N GLU A 18 7.65 -3.73 9.38
CA GLU A 18 6.73 -2.60 9.51
C GLU A 18 7.19 -1.45 8.59
N LEU A 19 6.23 -0.87 7.87
CA LEU A 19 6.44 0.33 7.07
C LEU A 19 5.74 1.51 7.73
N ASP A 20 6.40 2.65 7.69
CA ASP A 20 5.88 3.93 8.14
C ASP A 20 4.83 4.44 7.13
N VAL A 21 3.60 4.62 7.60
CA VAL A 21 2.48 5.16 6.81
C VAL A 21 1.76 6.23 7.60
N HIS A 22 1.16 7.22 6.91
CA HIS A 22 0.37 8.22 7.60
C HIS A 22 -1.12 7.91 7.49
N GLU A 23 -1.82 7.98 8.62
CA GLU A 23 -3.25 7.77 8.72
C GLU A 23 -3.95 9.04 9.20
N ILE A 24 -5.15 9.29 8.69
CA ILE A 24 -6.06 10.33 9.19
C ILE A 24 -7.27 9.63 9.79
N SER A 25 -7.56 9.96 11.05
CA SER A 25 -8.66 9.37 11.81
C SER A 25 -10.02 9.93 11.40
N VAL A 26 -11.06 9.13 11.60
CA VAL A 26 -12.45 9.63 11.59
C VAL A 26 -12.65 10.62 12.73
N LYS A 27 -13.45 11.67 12.51
CA LYS A 27 -13.79 12.64 13.56
C LYS A 27 -14.60 11.96 14.66
N ALA A 28 -14.34 12.31 15.91
CA ALA A 28 -15.01 11.69 17.06
C ALA A 28 -16.54 11.92 17.07
N ASP A 29 -16.98 13.10 16.62
CA ASP A 29 -18.37 13.57 16.81
C ASP A 29 -19.23 13.52 15.54
N VAL A 30 -18.86 12.71 14.54
CA VAL A 30 -19.63 12.60 13.29
C VAL A 30 -20.21 11.22 13.08
N GLU A 31 -21.48 11.18 12.69
CA GLU A 31 -22.07 9.96 12.14
C GLU A 31 -21.43 9.70 10.77
N TRP A 32 -20.59 8.67 10.69
CA TRP A 32 -19.85 8.35 9.48
C TRP A 32 -20.81 8.08 8.32
N ARG A 33 -20.65 8.81 7.21
CA ARG A 33 -21.46 8.67 6.00
C ARG A 33 -20.66 8.01 4.89
N GLU A 34 -21.28 7.08 4.18
CA GLU A 34 -20.63 6.44 3.05
C GLU A 34 -20.44 7.44 1.90
N PRO A 35 -19.22 7.64 1.38
CA PRO A 35 -19.00 8.52 0.24
C PRO A 35 -19.76 8.02 -0.99
N PHE A 36 -20.48 8.93 -1.67
CA PHE A 36 -21.20 8.58 -2.89
C PHE A 36 -20.24 8.08 -3.98
N LEU A 37 -20.60 6.97 -4.64
CA LEU A 37 -19.82 6.34 -5.73
C LEU A 37 -19.50 7.31 -6.89
N ILE A 38 -20.30 8.36 -7.08
CA ILE A 38 -20.18 9.33 -8.17
C ILE A 38 -19.35 10.57 -7.73
N HIS A 39 -19.21 10.80 -6.42
CA HIS A 39 -18.50 11.94 -5.82
C HIS A 39 -17.53 11.46 -4.72
N THR A 40 -16.69 10.47 -5.06
CA THR A 40 -15.82 9.73 -4.13
C THR A 40 -14.95 10.59 -3.23
N ALA A 41 -14.59 11.81 -3.65
CA ALA A 41 -13.70 12.71 -2.91
C ALA A 41 -14.41 13.87 -2.17
N SER A 42 -15.62 14.26 -2.58
CA SER A 42 -16.23 15.54 -2.16
C SER A 42 -16.84 15.53 -0.76
N GLU A 43 -16.85 14.40 -0.06
CA GLU A 43 -17.40 14.32 1.31
C GLU A 43 -16.40 13.73 2.32
N ILE A 44 -15.16 13.47 1.91
CA ILE A 44 -14.12 12.94 2.81
C ILE A 44 -13.91 13.89 4.00
N PHE A 45 -13.93 15.20 3.77
CA PHE A 45 -13.77 16.20 4.83
C PHE A 45 -14.89 16.20 5.88
N ASN A 46 -16.05 15.60 5.59
CA ASN A 46 -17.12 15.47 6.58
C ASN A 46 -16.78 14.41 7.61
N ASN A 47 -16.25 13.28 7.16
CA ASN A 47 -16.00 12.10 7.99
C ASN A 47 -14.65 12.13 8.72
N TYR A 48 -13.61 12.70 8.11
CA TYR A 48 -12.24 12.59 8.60
C TYR A 48 -11.66 13.91 9.10
N ASP A 49 -10.78 13.84 10.09
CA ASP A 49 -10.11 15.02 10.63
C ASP A 49 -8.93 15.45 9.74
N MET A 50 -9.24 16.22 8.69
CA MET A 50 -8.27 16.71 7.71
C MET A 50 -7.29 17.76 8.27
N ARG A 51 -7.18 17.92 9.59
CA ARG A 51 -6.22 18.81 10.25
C ARG A 51 -5.00 18.07 10.80
N ALA A 52 -5.10 16.76 10.99
CA ALA A 52 -4.03 15.97 11.55
C ALA A 52 -3.86 14.68 10.76
N ARG A 53 -2.60 14.30 10.56
CA ARG A 53 -2.23 12.95 10.12
C ARG A 53 -1.27 12.36 11.15
N HIS A 54 -1.42 11.08 11.42
CA HIS A 54 -0.64 10.35 12.42
C HIS A 54 0.27 9.35 11.73
N LEU A 55 1.53 9.31 12.17
CA LEU A 55 2.46 8.29 11.72
C LEU A 55 2.08 6.97 12.40
N GLU A 56 1.87 5.95 11.59
CA GLU A 56 1.52 4.61 11.99
C GLU A 56 2.48 3.61 11.37
N ARG A 57 2.78 2.55 12.11
CA ARG A 57 3.55 1.42 11.61
C ARG A 57 2.60 0.31 11.21
N ARG A 58 2.69 -0.11 9.95
CA ARG A 58 1.80 -1.12 9.38
C ARG A 58 2.61 -2.15 8.61
N THR A 59 2.22 -3.42 8.76
CA THR A 59 2.82 -4.49 7.97
C THR A 59 2.39 -4.36 6.50
N PRO A 60 3.21 -4.84 5.55
CA PRO A 60 2.87 -4.91 4.14
C PRO A 60 1.47 -5.48 3.89
N LYS A 61 1.07 -6.52 4.64
CA LYS A 61 -0.26 -7.12 4.53
C LYS A 61 -1.38 -6.10 4.76
N VAL A 62 -1.32 -5.31 5.83
CA VAL A 62 -2.38 -4.31 6.13
C VAL A 62 -2.43 -3.23 5.06
N ILE A 63 -1.26 -2.80 4.58
CA ILE A 63 -1.16 -1.80 3.52
C ILE A 63 -1.80 -2.33 2.23
N SER A 64 -1.41 -3.55 1.84
CA SER A 64 -1.93 -4.26 0.67
C SER A 64 -3.42 -4.51 0.74
N ASP A 65 -3.93 -5.01 1.87
CA ASP A 65 -5.35 -5.26 2.07
C ASP A 65 -6.15 -3.96 1.93
N LYS A 66 -5.66 -2.85 2.51
CA LYS A 66 -6.33 -1.55 2.42
C LYS A 66 -6.29 -0.97 0.99
N MET A 67 -5.22 -1.23 0.24
CA MET A 67 -5.10 -0.83 -1.17
C MET A 67 -5.97 -1.69 -2.09
N LEU A 68 -6.04 -3.00 -1.87
CA LEU A 68 -6.82 -3.94 -2.67
C LEU A 68 -8.33 -3.70 -2.50
N HIS A 69 -8.74 -3.41 -1.26
CA HIS A 69 -10.13 -3.12 -0.92
C HIS A 69 -10.43 -1.61 -0.90
N ALA A 70 -9.60 -0.80 -1.56
CA ALA A 70 -9.77 0.64 -1.64
C ALA A 70 -11.09 0.97 -2.34
N ARG A 71 -12.00 1.62 -1.59
CA ARG A 71 -13.28 2.11 -2.10
C ARG A 71 -13.27 3.60 -2.35
N VAL A 72 -12.39 4.32 -1.64
CA VAL A 72 -12.18 5.75 -1.79
C VAL A 72 -10.73 5.95 -2.18
N ILE A 73 -10.52 6.56 -3.35
CA ILE A 73 -9.21 7.03 -3.81
C ILE A 73 -9.41 8.48 -4.24
N ALA A 74 -8.72 9.40 -3.60
CA ALA A 74 -8.84 10.83 -3.87
C ALA A 74 -7.48 11.51 -3.85
N VAL A 75 -7.34 12.60 -4.60
CA VAL A 75 -6.17 13.47 -4.54
C VAL A 75 -6.51 14.67 -3.67
N LEU A 76 -5.69 14.90 -2.66
CA LEU A 76 -5.67 16.12 -1.88
C LEU A 76 -4.69 17.09 -2.52
N SER A 77 -5.15 18.29 -2.88
CA SER A 77 -4.28 19.36 -3.36
C SER A 77 -4.69 20.71 -2.80
N GLY A 78 -3.70 21.55 -2.48
CA GLY A 78 -3.92 22.93 -2.03
C GLY A 78 -4.55 23.03 -0.64
N SER A 79 -4.42 21.99 0.19
CA SER A 79 -4.91 22.03 1.57
C SER A 79 -4.02 22.94 2.42
N ALA A 80 -4.64 23.76 3.26
CA ALA A 80 -3.92 24.60 4.22
C ALA A 80 -3.35 23.81 5.41
N TYR A 81 -3.84 22.59 5.65
CA TYR A 81 -3.55 21.82 6.87
C TYR A 81 -2.69 20.58 6.63
N LEU A 82 -2.75 20.00 5.44
CA LEU A 82 -2.09 18.74 5.10
C LEU A 82 -1.35 18.88 3.78
N PRO A 83 -0.21 18.18 3.59
CA PRO A 83 0.49 18.23 2.33
C PRO A 83 -0.31 17.54 1.21
N ASP A 84 -0.06 17.98 -0.01
CA ASP A 84 -0.65 17.39 -1.21
C ASP A 84 -0.29 15.90 -1.30
N GLY A 85 -1.26 15.08 -1.71
CA GLY A 85 -1.08 13.64 -1.68
C GLY A 85 -2.31 12.83 -2.06
N LEU A 86 -2.16 11.52 -1.95
CA LEU A 86 -3.19 10.53 -2.18
C LEU A 86 -3.88 10.17 -0.88
N LEU A 87 -5.21 10.13 -0.91
CA LEU A 87 -6.07 9.65 0.16
C LEU A 87 -6.64 8.30 -0.27
N VAL A 88 -6.48 7.28 0.57
CA VAL A 88 -7.00 5.93 0.31
C VAL A 88 -7.75 5.41 1.53
N ALA A 89 -9.02 5.03 1.36
CA ALA A 89 -9.77 4.32 2.39
C ALA A 89 -10.35 3.01 1.83
N SER A 90 -10.17 1.92 2.58
CA SER A 90 -10.83 0.65 2.26
C SER A 90 -12.23 0.58 2.83
N ASP A 91 -13.09 -0.21 2.20
CA ASP A 91 -14.42 -0.54 2.72
C ASP A 91 -14.39 -1.02 4.19
N THR A 92 -13.42 -1.87 4.54
CA THR A 92 -13.24 -2.54 5.84
C THR A 92 -12.71 -1.63 6.94
N GLN A 93 -12.00 -0.55 6.59
CA GLN A 93 -11.37 0.36 7.55
C GLN A 93 -11.80 1.82 7.43
N SER A 94 -12.65 2.14 6.46
CA SER A 94 -13.14 3.49 6.19
C SER A 94 -13.78 4.15 7.41
N LYS A 95 -14.42 3.40 8.30
CA LYS A 95 -15.01 3.90 9.55
C LYS A 95 -13.99 4.21 10.65
N ARG A 96 -12.71 3.90 10.45
CA ARG A 96 -11.64 4.11 11.44
C ARG A 96 -10.64 5.15 10.96
N SER A 97 -10.05 4.93 9.79
CA SER A 97 -9.00 5.78 9.26
C SER A 97 -8.86 5.67 7.75
N LEU A 98 -8.29 6.72 7.16
CA LEU A 98 -7.84 6.74 5.77
C LEU A 98 -6.30 6.80 5.74
N PHE A 99 -5.66 6.24 4.72
CA PHE A 99 -4.24 6.48 4.48
C PHE A 99 -4.05 7.78 3.70
N HIS A 100 -3.11 8.59 4.16
CA HIS A 100 -2.62 9.75 3.44
C HIS A 100 -1.17 9.53 3.04
N PHE A 101 -0.89 9.60 1.74
CA PHE A 101 0.46 9.50 1.21
C PHE A 101 0.81 10.74 0.42
N THR A 102 1.87 11.43 0.80
CA THR A 102 2.57 12.32 -0.14
C THR A 102 3.15 11.50 -1.30
N PRO A 103 3.47 12.15 -2.44
CA PRO A 103 4.12 11.47 -3.57
C PRO A 103 5.40 10.72 -3.17
N THR A 104 6.19 11.28 -2.25
CA THR A 104 7.42 10.65 -1.74
C THR A 104 7.12 9.44 -0.87
N GLU A 105 6.08 9.49 -0.04
CA GLU A 105 5.72 8.38 0.85
C GLU A 105 5.16 7.19 0.06
N ILE A 106 4.27 7.43 -0.92
CA ILE A 106 3.76 6.33 -1.74
C ILE A 106 4.87 5.71 -2.58
N ALA A 107 5.81 6.53 -3.10
CA ALA A 107 6.99 6.01 -3.80
C ALA A 107 7.83 5.11 -2.88
N ALA A 108 8.13 5.57 -1.65
CA ALA A 108 8.89 4.77 -0.69
C ALA A 108 8.21 3.44 -0.31
N VAL A 109 6.88 3.44 -0.14
CA VAL A 109 6.13 2.21 0.08
C VAL A 109 6.28 1.28 -1.13
N LEU A 110 6.04 1.79 -2.34
CA LEU A 110 6.17 0.99 -3.57
C LEU A 110 7.59 0.43 -3.75
N ASP A 111 8.61 1.25 -3.52
CA ASP A 111 10.01 0.86 -3.62
C ASP A 111 10.35 -0.24 -2.60
N SER A 112 9.77 -0.19 -1.40
CA SER A 112 9.93 -1.24 -0.39
C SER A 112 9.41 -2.59 -0.88
N PHE A 113 8.25 -2.62 -1.57
CA PHE A 113 7.72 -3.84 -2.18
C PHE A 113 8.49 -4.31 -3.42
N LEU A 114 9.11 -3.38 -4.17
CA LEU A 114 9.86 -3.69 -5.39
C LEU A 114 11.29 -4.17 -5.10
N THR A 115 11.89 -3.66 -4.03
CA THR A 115 13.26 -3.96 -3.59
C THR A 115 13.33 -5.24 -2.75
N ASP A 116 12.18 -5.82 -2.38
CA ASP A 116 12.15 -7.15 -1.78
C ASP A 116 12.55 -8.22 -2.80
N TYR A 117 13.77 -8.74 -2.64
CA TYR A 117 14.31 -9.82 -3.46
C TYR A 117 14.09 -11.15 -2.74
N VAL A 118 13.20 -11.98 -3.30
CA VAL A 118 13.25 -13.42 -3.04
C VAL A 118 14.55 -13.91 -3.69
N GLN A 119 15.55 -14.26 -2.89
CA GLN A 119 16.60 -15.15 -3.39
C GLN A 119 15.86 -16.41 -3.83
N PHE A 120 15.73 -16.61 -5.14
CA PHE A 120 15.36 -17.93 -5.65
C PHE A 120 16.39 -18.88 -5.08
N MET A 121 15.99 -19.64 -4.07
CA MET A 121 16.74 -20.81 -3.64
C MET A 121 16.80 -21.67 -4.91
N GLN A 122 17.99 -21.78 -5.49
CA GLN A 122 18.23 -22.78 -6.52
C GLN A 122 17.84 -24.10 -5.86
N ASP A 123 16.74 -24.68 -6.33
CA ASP A 123 16.37 -26.03 -5.95
C ASP A 123 17.59 -26.89 -6.28
N GLY A 124 18.08 -27.63 -5.29
CA GLY A 124 19.42 -28.20 -5.24
C GLY A 124 19.69 -29.32 -6.24
N PHE A 125 19.19 -29.24 -7.47
CA PHE A 125 19.81 -29.91 -8.61
C PHE A 125 21.04 -29.10 -9.01
N VAL A 126 22.08 -29.22 -8.18
CA VAL A 126 23.45 -29.02 -8.61
C VAL A 126 23.72 -30.15 -9.60
N ASP A 127 23.53 -29.87 -10.88
CA ASP A 127 24.26 -30.61 -11.90
C ASP A 127 25.74 -30.26 -11.67
N VAL A 128 26.54 -31.27 -11.38
CA VAL A 128 27.87 -31.12 -10.77
C VAL A 128 28.89 -30.46 -11.71
N ASP A 129 28.51 -30.10 -12.94
CA ASP A 129 29.50 -29.80 -13.98
C ASP A 129 29.36 -28.48 -14.74
N THR A 130 28.71 -27.43 -14.22
CA THR A 130 28.68 -26.15 -14.97
C THR A 130 28.82 -24.88 -14.12
N HIS A 131 30.07 -24.47 -13.92
CA HIS A 131 30.43 -23.08 -13.67
C HIS A 131 30.16 -22.22 -14.91
N GLY A 132 28.96 -21.64 -15.01
CA GLY A 132 28.67 -20.66 -16.06
C GLY A 132 27.22 -20.22 -16.07
N THR A 133 26.98 -18.92 -15.96
CA THR A 133 25.69 -18.25 -16.11
C THR A 133 25.12 -18.48 -17.51
N VAL A 134 24.25 -19.48 -17.68
CA VAL A 134 23.52 -19.68 -18.94
C VAL A 134 22.16 -18.99 -18.86
N LYS A 135 21.96 -17.99 -19.74
CA LYS A 135 20.64 -17.40 -20.01
C LYS A 135 19.75 -18.47 -20.63
N VAL A 136 18.67 -18.85 -19.94
CA VAL A 136 17.69 -19.80 -20.45
C VAL A 136 16.61 -19.04 -21.23
N PHE A 137 16.45 -19.35 -22.51
CA PHE A 137 15.33 -18.89 -23.33
C PHE A 137 14.17 -19.90 -23.25
N ALA A 138 12.94 -19.41 -23.12
CA ALA A 138 11.75 -20.26 -23.08
C ALA A 138 11.50 -20.91 -24.45
N ILE A 139 11.43 -22.24 -24.49
CA ILE A 139 10.92 -22.99 -25.63
C ILE A 139 9.39 -23.02 -25.49
N ARG A 140 8.68 -22.52 -26.52
CA ARG A 140 7.23 -22.65 -26.66
C ARG A 140 6.90 -24.06 -27.17
N SER A 141 6.05 -24.77 -26.43
CA SER A 141 5.23 -25.89 -26.92
C SER A 141 3.80 -25.41 -27.15
#